data_AF-A0A4P5Y4H6-F1
#
_entry.id   AF-A0A4P5Y4H6-F1
#
_cell.length_a   1.000
_cell.length_b   1.000
_cell.length_c   1.000
_cell.angle_alpha   90.00
_cell.angle_beta   90.00
_cell.angle_gamma   90.00
#
_symmetry.space_group_name_H-M   'P 1'
#
loop_
_entity.id
_entity.type
_entity.pdbx_description
1 polymer ?
#
loop_
_entity_poly.entity_id
_entity_poly.type
_entity_poly.pdbx_seq_one_letter_code
_entity_poly.pdbx_strand_id
1 'polypeptide(L)'
;MRTLLFLLCLISAPIQWSGEAKSQGSDDDADRAEKELLSDQSDAAAYRLARARTPPTAADDAVARPYLDIARDLYLVGTTPAAPGESDRVSRIRRGATFSQEWWWDQLFSSILERAAEVAERGFEAAPYSTYAGDLLAIRVMAQAANGDLPELRKTLHRLWFYLPDYAGIADIFRATLAAAERLQNFSAAIDLEAETPAAVVSLDSNVRNENLDRIFRFLLRFGDRVEIAPKAALGLARSQLLSPMRNELYAARRAYEDFLSDYPRSPLVFAALCELTLSHLKQYRGDDYDIGALIAGSLQIDQAEQETAGDPARVALVKQYRARIRGWLQDRDLRVARWYRSKQMPNGLIATPHGLDDWLAGARLYYREAIRRDPTSRQGLAAEREMATLPASTTPGRPLAE
;
A
#
# COMPACT_ATOMS: atom_id res chain seq x y z
N MET A 1 -61.81 29.60 -20.06
CA MET A 1 -62.53 28.81 -19.04
C MET A 1 -62.41 27.33 -19.42
N ARG A 2 -61.94 26.47 -18.51
CA ARG A 2 -61.75 25.00 -18.64
C ARG A 2 -60.45 24.56 -19.34
N THR A 3 -59.37 24.25 -18.59
CA THR A 3 -58.96 22.98 -17.89
C THR A 3 -57.89 22.26 -18.73
N LEU A 4 -56.60 22.16 -18.38
CA LEU A 4 -55.92 21.78 -17.12
C LEU A 4 -56.19 20.33 -16.75
N LEU A 5 -55.37 19.38 -17.25
CA LEU A 5 -55.07 18.04 -16.68
C LEU A 5 -54.32 17.17 -17.70
N PHE A 6 -52.99 17.32 -17.82
CA PHE A 6 -52.12 16.31 -18.48
C PHE A 6 -50.65 16.51 -18.06
N LEU A 7 -50.37 16.52 -16.76
CA LEU A 7 -48.98 16.55 -16.27
C LEU A 7 -48.87 16.08 -14.81
N LEU A 8 -49.15 14.80 -14.56
CA LEU A 8 -48.91 14.16 -13.26
C LEU A 8 -48.95 12.63 -13.40
N CYS A 9 -47.95 12.05 -14.08
CA CYS A 9 -47.70 10.60 -14.14
C CYS A 9 -46.20 10.25 -14.18
N LEU A 10 -45.36 11.07 -13.53
CA LEU A 10 -43.92 10.79 -13.35
C LEU A 10 -43.53 10.98 -11.88
N ILE A 11 -44.12 10.16 -11.01
CA ILE A 11 -43.62 9.96 -9.64
C ILE A 11 -43.63 8.45 -9.37
N SER A 12 -42.57 7.99 -8.72
CA SER A 12 -42.36 6.66 -8.10
C SER A 12 -41.82 5.52 -8.99
N ALA A 13 -40.64 5.72 -9.58
CA ALA A 13 -39.68 4.62 -9.56
C ALA A 13 -39.21 4.49 -8.10
N PRO A 14 -39.38 3.33 -7.44
CA PRO A 14 -38.78 3.12 -6.13
C PRO A 14 -37.27 3.23 -6.33
N ILE A 15 -36.65 4.19 -5.66
CA ILE A 15 -35.23 4.15 -5.36
C ILE A 15 -35.08 2.90 -4.49
N GLN A 16 -34.79 1.76 -5.13
CA GLN A 16 -34.30 0.59 -4.45
C GLN A 16 -32.99 1.04 -3.81
N TRP A 17 -33.09 1.39 -2.54
CA TRP A 17 -31.97 1.47 -1.62
C TRP A 17 -31.28 0.11 -1.76
N SER A 18 -30.19 0.08 -2.53
CA SER A 18 -29.39 -1.10 -2.75
C SER A 18 -29.01 -1.61 -1.37
N GLY A 19 -29.64 -2.71 -0.95
CA GLY A 19 -29.35 -3.34 0.32
C GLY A 19 -27.85 -3.46 0.46
N GLU A 20 -27.34 -3.15 1.65
CA GLU A 20 -25.96 -3.41 2.04
C GLU A 20 -25.58 -4.78 1.50
N ALA A 21 -24.74 -4.79 0.47
CA ALA A 21 -24.02 -5.99 0.10
C ALA A 21 -23.14 -6.29 1.31
N LYS A 22 -23.66 -7.11 2.24
CA LYS A 22 -22.86 -7.68 3.33
C LYS A 22 -21.62 -8.25 2.65
N SER A 23 -20.46 -7.72 3.02
CA SER A 23 -19.17 -8.12 2.48
C SER A 23 -18.85 -9.53 2.95
N GLN A 24 -19.54 -10.52 2.38
CA GLN A 24 -19.48 -11.92 2.77
C GLN A 24 -18.07 -12.51 2.59
N GLY A 25 -17.22 -11.88 1.76
CA GLY A 25 -15.84 -12.30 1.55
C GLY A 25 -14.86 -11.95 2.69
N SER A 26 -15.15 -11.00 3.57
CA SER A 26 -14.20 -10.61 4.63
C SER A 26 -14.15 -11.64 5.77
N ASP A 27 -15.30 -12.22 6.11
CA ASP A 27 -15.41 -13.17 7.22
C ASP A 27 -14.81 -14.53 6.82
N ASP A 28 -15.08 -14.98 5.59
CA ASP A 28 -14.54 -16.25 5.06
C ASP A 28 -13.00 -16.27 5.00
N ASP A 29 -12.38 -15.14 4.67
CA ASP A 29 -10.92 -15.02 4.60
C ASP A 29 -10.26 -14.99 5.98
N ALA A 30 -10.91 -14.33 6.95
CA ALA A 30 -10.46 -14.32 8.34
C ALA A 30 -10.52 -15.73 8.94
N ASP A 31 -11.63 -16.43 8.74
CA ASP A 31 -11.83 -17.82 9.18
C ASP A 31 -10.82 -18.77 8.53
N ARG A 32 -10.52 -18.58 7.23
CA ARG A 32 -9.51 -19.38 6.53
C ARG A 32 -8.11 -19.14 7.11
N ALA A 33 -7.75 -17.88 7.36
CA ALA A 33 -6.47 -17.53 7.95
C ALA A 33 -6.32 -18.07 9.39
N GLU A 34 -7.38 -18.05 10.18
CA GLU A 34 -7.38 -18.62 11.52
C GLU A 34 -7.22 -20.15 11.49
N LYS A 35 -7.95 -20.85 10.62
CA LYS A 35 -7.81 -22.30 10.43
C LYS A 35 -6.40 -22.69 9.99
N GLU A 36 -5.81 -21.95 9.06
CA GLU A 36 -4.43 -22.16 8.60
C GLU A 36 -3.45 -21.98 9.77
N LEU A 37 -3.59 -20.92 10.57
CA LEU A 37 -2.76 -20.68 11.74
C LEU A 37 -2.89 -21.79 12.80
N LEU A 38 -4.11 -22.27 13.06
CA LEU A 38 -4.35 -23.37 14.00
C LEU A 38 -3.70 -24.68 13.51
N SER A 39 -3.76 -24.95 12.20
CA SER A 39 -3.08 -26.08 11.58
C SER A 39 -1.56 -25.98 11.80
N ASP A 40 -0.97 -24.82 11.51
CA ASP A 40 0.47 -24.58 11.68
C ASP A 40 0.90 -24.75 13.15
N GLN A 41 0.09 -24.29 14.09
CA GLN A 41 0.35 -24.45 15.53
C GLN A 41 0.27 -25.90 15.99
N SER A 42 -0.68 -26.67 15.44
CA SER A 42 -0.81 -28.10 15.70
C SER A 42 0.42 -28.86 15.20
N ASP A 43 0.83 -28.62 13.95
CA ASP A 43 2.02 -29.24 13.36
C ASP A 43 3.28 -28.86 14.13
N ALA A 44 3.39 -27.59 14.56
CA ALA A 44 4.48 -27.12 15.38
C ALA A 44 4.50 -27.73 16.79
N ALA A 45 3.32 -28.00 17.38
CA ALA A 45 3.24 -28.69 18.66
C ALA A 45 3.73 -30.15 18.52
N ALA A 46 3.32 -30.84 17.45
CA ALA A 46 3.78 -32.19 17.15
C ALA A 46 5.30 -32.23 16.93
N TYR A 47 5.83 -31.29 16.13
CA TYR A 47 7.27 -31.15 15.89
C TYR A 47 8.04 -30.91 17.19
N ARG A 48 7.60 -29.96 18.03
CA ARG A 48 8.28 -29.63 19.29
C ARG A 48 8.26 -30.79 20.28
N LEU A 49 7.15 -31.52 20.36
CA LEU A 49 7.06 -32.72 21.19
C LEU A 49 8.03 -33.81 20.71
N ALA A 50 8.12 -34.03 19.40
CA ALA A 50 9.06 -34.99 18.84
C ALA A 50 10.52 -34.58 19.07
N ARG A 51 10.85 -33.29 18.88
CA ARG A 51 12.17 -32.73 19.18
C ARG A 51 12.55 -32.86 20.65
N ALA A 52 11.60 -32.68 21.57
CA ALA A 52 11.84 -32.85 23.00
C ALA A 52 12.14 -34.31 23.38
N ARG A 53 11.59 -35.28 22.63
CA ARG A 53 11.82 -36.71 22.83
C ARG A 53 13.10 -37.21 22.16
N THR A 54 13.51 -36.56 21.08
CA THR A 54 14.69 -36.92 20.28
C THR A 54 15.69 -35.77 20.35
N PRO A 55 16.55 -35.74 21.39
CA PRO A 55 17.54 -34.68 21.52
C PRO A 55 18.50 -34.69 20.33
N PRO A 56 19.03 -33.53 19.91
CA PRO A 56 19.97 -33.44 18.80
C PRO A 56 21.19 -34.35 19.05
N THR A 57 21.59 -35.13 18.05
CA THR A 57 22.79 -35.97 18.13
C THR A 57 23.88 -35.48 17.19
N ALA A 58 25.14 -35.86 17.47
CA ALA A 58 26.26 -35.58 16.58
C ALA A 58 26.10 -36.23 15.18
N ALA A 59 25.34 -37.32 15.09
CA ALA A 59 25.03 -37.96 13.81
C ALA A 59 24.07 -37.11 12.98
N ASP A 60 23.02 -36.56 13.60
CA ASP A 60 22.09 -35.63 12.92
C ASP A 60 22.83 -34.38 12.43
N ASP A 61 23.73 -33.86 13.26
CA ASP A 61 24.56 -32.70 12.90
C ASP A 61 25.52 -33.00 11.75
N ALA A 62 26.12 -34.20 11.72
CA ALA A 62 26.97 -34.64 10.61
C ALA A 62 26.19 -34.78 9.30
N VAL A 63 24.90 -35.14 9.35
CA VAL A 63 24.01 -35.19 8.19
C VAL A 63 23.59 -33.78 7.76
N ALA A 64 23.18 -32.92 8.70
CA ALA A 64 22.65 -31.59 8.40
C ALA A 64 23.73 -30.62 7.88
N ARG A 65 24.96 -30.72 8.40
CA ARG A 65 26.00 -29.72 8.16
C ARG A 65 26.38 -29.53 6.69
N PRO A 66 26.61 -30.59 5.88
CA PRO A 66 26.90 -30.43 4.45
C PRO A 66 25.78 -29.72 3.69
N TYR A 67 24.52 -30.00 3.99
CA TYR A 67 23.39 -29.30 3.37
C TYR A 67 23.39 -27.82 3.72
N LEU A 68 23.66 -27.48 4.98
CA LEU A 68 23.73 -26.09 5.43
C LEU A 68 24.83 -25.33 4.70
N ASP A 69 26.03 -25.91 4.61
CA ASP A 69 27.18 -25.27 3.96
C ASP A 69 26.90 -25.06 2.45
N ILE A 70 26.33 -26.05 1.75
CA ILE A 70 25.95 -25.93 0.33
C ILE A 70 24.84 -24.89 0.14
N ALA A 71 23.78 -24.94 0.94
CA ALA A 71 22.67 -23.99 0.84
C ALA A 71 23.13 -22.55 1.07
N ARG A 72 24.05 -22.36 2.04
CA ARG A 72 24.66 -21.06 2.32
C ARG A 72 25.50 -20.57 1.14
N ASP A 73 26.34 -21.42 0.58
CA ASP A 73 27.16 -21.06 -0.58
C ASP A 73 26.29 -20.68 -1.79
N LEU A 74 25.24 -21.46 -2.07
CA LEU A 74 24.28 -21.14 -3.13
C LEU A 74 23.58 -19.80 -2.87
N TYR A 75 23.09 -19.57 -1.65
CA TYR A 75 22.44 -18.31 -1.29
C TYR A 75 23.39 -17.10 -1.48
N LEU A 76 24.63 -17.20 -1.02
CA LEU A 76 25.62 -16.14 -1.17
C LEU A 76 25.93 -15.85 -2.64
N VAL A 77 26.07 -16.89 -3.47
CA VAL A 77 26.26 -16.74 -4.91
C VAL A 77 25.03 -16.11 -5.57
N GLY A 78 23.82 -16.50 -5.17
CA GLY A 78 22.58 -16.01 -5.75
C GLY A 78 22.24 -14.56 -5.38
N THR A 79 22.81 -14.05 -4.29
CA THR A 79 22.57 -12.68 -3.78
C THR A 79 23.72 -11.71 -4.07
N THR A 80 24.91 -12.21 -4.41
CA THR A 80 26.05 -11.36 -4.75
C THR A 80 25.98 -10.99 -6.23
N PRO A 81 25.98 -9.69 -6.59
CA PRO A 81 26.07 -9.29 -8.00
C PRO A 81 27.38 -9.83 -8.59
N ALA A 82 27.29 -10.57 -9.70
CA ALA A 82 28.43 -11.26 -10.30
C ALA A 82 29.59 -10.28 -10.53
N ALA A 83 30.69 -10.48 -9.82
CA ALA A 83 31.91 -9.73 -10.09
C ALA A 83 32.46 -10.13 -11.46
N PRO A 84 33.10 -9.22 -12.21
CA PRO A 84 33.79 -9.57 -13.45
C PRO A 84 34.85 -10.66 -13.16
N GLY A 85 34.61 -11.90 -13.61
CA GLY A 85 35.51 -13.06 -13.41
C GLY A 85 34.99 -14.20 -12.53
N GLU A 86 33.77 -14.10 -11.99
CA GLU A 86 33.24 -15.04 -10.97
C GLU A 86 32.69 -16.38 -11.51
N SER A 87 32.80 -16.66 -12.81
CA SER A 87 32.32 -17.92 -13.41
C SER A 87 33.01 -19.17 -12.82
N ASP A 88 34.21 -19.01 -12.26
CA ASP A 88 34.99 -20.10 -11.68
C ASP A 88 34.43 -20.59 -10.32
N ARG A 89 33.76 -19.74 -9.54
CA ARG A 89 33.18 -20.13 -8.24
C ARG A 89 31.89 -20.92 -8.42
N VAL A 90 31.02 -20.45 -9.31
CA VAL A 90 29.78 -21.17 -9.72
C VAL A 90 30.11 -22.53 -10.34
N SER A 91 31.17 -22.59 -11.17
CA SER A 91 31.58 -23.85 -11.78
C SER A 91 32.22 -24.83 -10.79
N ARG A 92 32.82 -24.36 -9.69
CA ARG A 92 33.32 -25.23 -8.61
C ARG A 92 32.18 -25.84 -7.80
N ILE A 93 31.15 -25.06 -7.46
CA ILE A 93 29.94 -25.59 -6.79
C ILE A 93 29.24 -26.61 -7.67
N ARG A 94 29.16 -26.37 -9.00
CA ARG A 94 28.61 -27.35 -9.96
C ARG A 94 29.44 -28.64 -10.07
N ARG A 95 30.76 -28.60 -9.86
CA ARG A 95 31.66 -29.75 -10.03
C ARG A 95 31.86 -30.58 -8.75
N GLY A 96 31.76 -29.95 -7.57
CA GLY A 96 32.05 -30.60 -6.29
C GLY A 96 30.86 -31.37 -5.69
N ALA A 97 29.65 -31.16 -6.19
CA ALA A 97 28.47 -31.78 -5.63
C ALA A 97 28.12 -33.06 -6.39
N THR A 98 28.42 -34.21 -5.80
CA THR A 98 28.06 -35.55 -6.30
C THR A 98 26.57 -35.80 -6.13
N PHE A 99 25.74 -35.08 -6.88
CA PHE A 99 24.31 -35.32 -6.95
C PHE A 99 23.98 -36.27 -8.12
N SER A 100 22.92 -37.08 -7.95
CA SER A 100 22.53 -38.12 -8.91
C SER A 100 22.17 -37.54 -10.28
N GLN A 101 22.30 -38.37 -11.32
CA GLN A 101 22.06 -38.04 -12.72
C GLN A 101 20.61 -37.72 -13.08
N GLU A 102 19.67 -37.74 -12.13
CA GLU A 102 18.29 -37.25 -12.33
C GLU A 102 18.15 -35.77 -11.93
N TRP A 103 19.06 -35.27 -11.10
CA TRP A 103 18.98 -33.92 -10.51
C TRP A 103 19.41 -32.79 -11.46
N TRP A 104 20.17 -33.09 -12.51
CA TRP A 104 20.70 -32.09 -13.45
C TRP A 104 19.64 -31.41 -14.34
N TRP A 105 18.51 -32.07 -14.63
CA TRP A 105 17.46 -31.46 -15.46
C TRP A 105 16.71 -30.36 -14.71
N ASP A 106 16.35 -30.59 -13.46
CA ASP A 106 15.73 -29.57 -12.60
C ASP A 106 16.69 -28.40 -12.33
N GLN A 107 18.01 -28.63 -12.35
CA GLN A 107 19.02 -27.59 -12.20
C GLN A 107 19.17 -26.64 -13.39
N LEU A 108 18.75 -27.04 -14.60
CA LEU A 108 18.87 -26.18 -15.78
C LEU A 108 17.84 -25.05 -15.78
N PHE A 109 16.72 -25.24 -15.09
CA PHE A 109 15.60 -24.31 -15.10
C PHE A 109 15.38 -23.58 -13.77
N SER A 110 15.87 -24.12 -12.64
CA SER A 110 15.74 -23.49 -11.33
C SER A 110 16.75 -22.36 -11.09
N SER A 111 16.30 -21.32 -10.39
CA SER A 111 17.19 -20.23 -9.99
C SER A 111 18.24 -20.71 -8.97
N ILE A 112 19.36 -19.99 -8.81
CA ILE A 112 20.35 -20.33 -7.77
C ILE A 112 19.71 -20.27 -6.36
N LEU A 113 18.79 -19.32 -6.16
CA LEU A 113 18.10 -19.12 -4.88
C LEU A 113 17.07 -20.22 -4.61
N GLU A 114 16.35 -20.66 -5.63
CA GLU A 114 15.44 -21.81 -5.53
C GLU A 114 16.21 -23.07 -5.11
N ARG A 115 17.37 -23.33 -5.73
CA ARG A 115 18.25 -24.43 -5.32
C ARG A 115 18.78 -24.30 -3.90
N ALA A 116 19.12 -23.08 -3.46
CA ALA A 116 19.51 -22.85 -2.06
C ALA A 116 18.38 -23.24 -1.10
N ALA A 117 17.14 -22.85 -1.42
CA ALA A 117 15.95 -23.19 -0.65
C ALA A 117 15.66 -24.70 -0.63
N GLU A 118 15.78 -25.39 -1.76
CA GLU A 118 15.60 -26.84 -1.84
C GLU A 118 16.66 -27.63 -1.07
N VAL A 119 17.94 -27.26 -1.20
CA VAL A 119 19.03 -27.93 -0.46
C VAL A 119 18.84 -27.73 1.05
N ALA A 120 18.45 -26.52 1.46
CA ALA A 120 18.13 -26.25 2.85
C ALA A 120 16.95 -27.09 3.37
N GLU A 121 15.88 -27.24 2.57
CA GLU A 121 14.74 -28.08 2.96
C GLU A 121 15.13 -29.55 3.10
N ARG A 122 15.88 -30.09 2.14
CA ARG A 122 16.33 -31.49 2.21
C ARG A 122 17.22 -31.74 3.43
N GLY A 123 18.07 -30.77 3.78
CA GLY A 123 18.85 -30.83 5.01
C GLY A 123 17.97 -30.87 6.25
N PHE A 124 16.91 -30.05 6.27
CA PHE A 124 15.95 -30.04 7.37
C PHE A 124 15.15 -31.34 7.44
N GLU A 125 14.68 -31.89 6.32
CA GLU A 125 13.95 -33.16 6.28
C GLU A 125 14.82 -34.36 6.69
N ALA A 126 16.10 -34.37 6.30
CA ALA A 126 17.04 -35.43 6.63
C ALA A 126 17.42 -35.45 8.12
N ALA A 127 17.50 -34.27 8.76
CA ALA A 127 17.92 -34.12 10.15
C ALA A 127 17.14 -33.02 10.88
N PRO A 128 15.80 -33.19 11.06
CA PRO A 128 14.90 -32.14 11.53
C PRO A 128 15.17 -31.72 12.96
N TYR A 129 15.78 -32.59 13.78
CA TYR A 129 16.09 -32.30 15.18
C TYR A 129 17.55 -31.92 15.43
N SER A 130 18.35 -31.76 14.36
CA SER A 130 19.75 -31.31 14.46
C SER A 130 19.86 -29.92 15.11
N THR A 131 21.07 -29.59 15.58
CA THR A 131 21.36 -28.23 16.08
C THR A 131 21.27 -27.18 14.95
N TYR A 132 21.45 -27.60 13.69
CA TYR A 132 21.41 -26.76 12.49
C TYR A 132 20.03 -26.58 11.87
N ALA A 133 18.98 -27.24 12.39
CA ALA A 133 17.64 -27.19 11.81
C ALA A 133 17.09 -25.75 11.64
N GLY A 134 17.40 -24.86 12.61
CA GLY A 134 17.02 -23.45 12.54
C GLY A 134 17.74 -22.70 11.42
N ASP A 135 19.04 -22.92 11.26
CA ASP A 135 19.84 -22.27 10.22
C ASP A 135 19.44 -22.73 8.81
N LEU A 136 19.06 -24.00 8.65
CA LEU A 136 18.53 -24.53 7.40
C LEU A 136 17.22 -23.83 7.01
N LEU A 137 16.24 -23.79 7.92
CA LEU A 137 14.98 -23.07 7.66
C LEU A 137 15.22 -21.56 7.43
N ALA A 138 16.14 -20.95 8.17
CA ALA A 138 16.51 -19.55 8.00
C ALA A 138 17.08 -19.25 6.61
N ILE A 139 18.00 -20.09 6.10
CA ILE A 139 18.52 -19.95 4.73
C ILE A 139 17.41 -20.12 3.69
N ARG A 140 16.50 -21.08 3.91
CA ARG A 140 15.34 -21.25 3.02
C ARG A 140 14.47 -20.00 2.96
N VAL A 141 14.13 -19.40 4.11
CA VAL A 141 13.38 -18.14 4.18
C VAL A 141 14.11 -17.02 3.43
N MET A 142 15.41 -16.84 3.68
CA MET A 142 16.19 -15.79 3.01
C MET A 142 16.26 -15.99 1.50
N ALA A 143 16.44 -17.23 1.04
CA ALA A 143 16.49 -17.55 -0.38
C ALA A 143 15.14 -17.28 -1.07
N GLN A 144 14.02 -17.67 -0.45
CA GLN A 144 12.67 -17.39 -0.95
C GLN A 144 12.36 -15.89 -0.97
N ALA A 145 12.77 -15.15 0.06
CA ALA A 145 12.65 -13.69 0.13
C ALA A 145 13.45 -13.00 -0.99
N ALA A 146 14.67 -13.47 -1.27
CA ALA A 146 15.49 -12.96 -2.36
C ALA A 146 14.87 -13.28 -3.74
N ASN A 147 14.35 -14.50 -3.92
CA ASN A 147 13.73 -14.98 -5.16
C ASN A 147 12.36 -14.34 -5.44
N GLY A 148 11.68 -13.86 -4.38
CA GLY A 148 10.35 -13.26 -4.47
C GLY A 148 9.20 -14.27 -4.43
N ASP A 149 9.45 -15.48 -3.95
CA ASP A 149 8.45 -16.55 -3.83
C ASP A 149 7.65 -16.39 -2.53
N LEU A 150 6.61 -15.55 -2.55
CA LEU A 150 5.82 -15.19 -1.37
C LEU A 150 5.03 -16.35 -0.73
N PRO A 151 4.36 -17.25 -1.47
CA PRO A 151 3.66 -18.38 -0.87
C PRO A 151 4.60 -19.26 -0.03
N GLU A 152 5.75 -19.61 -0.60
CA GLU A 152 6.72 -20.48 0.05
C GLU A 152 7.48 -19.75 1.16
N LEU A 153 7.82 -18.46 0.97
CA LEU A 153 8.37 -17.59 2.01
C LEU A 153 7.51 -17.61 3.27
N ARG A 154 6.20 -17.38 3.10
CA ARG A 154 5.24 -17.37 4.21
C ARG A 154 5.21 -18.70 4.95
N LYS A 155 5.08 -19.81 4.22
CA LYS A 155 5.04 -21.16 4.80
C LYS A 155 6.31 -21.48 5.59
N THR A 156 7.48 -21.17 5.05
CA THR A 156 8.76 -21.43 5.73
C THR A 156 8.95 -20.52 6.93
N LEU A 157 8.55 -19.25 6.84
CA LEU A 157 8.60 -18.31 7.97
C LEU A 157 7.73 -18.77 9.14
N HIS A 158 6.51 -19.23 8.86
CA HIS A 158 5.62 -19.82 9.87
C HIS A 158 6.27 -21.04 10.53
N ARG A 159 6.82 -21.96 9.72
CA ARG A 159 7.54 -23.14 10.24
C ARG A 159 8.69 -22.72 11.15
N LEU A 160 9.57 -21.83 10.70
CA LEU A 160 10.70 -21.37 11.51
C LEU A 160 10.23 -20.80 12.87
N TRP A 161 9.24 -19.91 12.86
CA TRP A 161 8.73 -19.27 14.08
C TRP A 161 8.06 -20.25 15.03
N PHE A 162 7.13 -21.09 14.55
CA PHE A 162 6.38 -21.97 15.43
C PHE A 162 7.14 -23.23 15.84
N TYR A 163 8.01 -23.75 14.98
CA TYR A 163 8.81 -24.95 15.27
C TYR A 163 9.97 -24.61 16.21
N LEU A 164 10.57 -23.42 16.04
CA LEU A 164 11.80 -22.99 16.70
C LEU A 164 11.65 -21.56 17.26
N PRO A 165 10.75 -21.33 18.23
CA PRO A 165 10.47 -19.98 18.75
C PRO A 165 11.68 -19.27 19.37
N ASP A 166 12.66 -20.04 19.85
CA ASP A 166 13.90 -19.53 20.47
C ASP A 166 15.06 -19.40 19.47
N TYR A 167 14.79 -19.41 18.15
CA TYR A 167 15.84 -19.27 17.14
C TYR A 167 16.53 -17.90 17.24
N ALA A 168 17.83 -17.90 17.56
CA ALA A 168 18.58 -16.68 17.84
C ALA A 168 18.61 -15.67 16.67
N GLY A 169 18.55 -16.15 15.43
CA GLY A 169 18.60 -15.30 14.22
C GLY A 169 17.25 -14.75 13.77
N ILE A 170 16.15 -14.95 14.51
CA ILE A 170 14.80 -14.64 14.03
C ILE A 170 14.58 -13.16 13.69
N ALA A 171 15.22 -12.25 14.42
CA ALA A 171 15.10 -10.81 14.18
C ALA A 171 15.64 -10.42 12.79
N ASP A 172 16.76 -11.00 12.38
CA ASP A 172 17.36 -10.74 11.06
C ASP A 172 16.51 -11.34 9.95
N ILE A 173 15.89 -12.49 10.21
CA ILE A 173 14.95 -13.12 9.27
C ILE A 173 13.69 -12.27 9.08
N PHE A 174 13.15 -11.69 10.16
CA PHE A 174 12.02 -10.75 10.06
C PHE A 174 12.40 -9.50 9.29
N ARG A 175 13.58 -8.92 9.52
CA ARG A 175 14.10 -7.78 8.73
C ARG A 175 14.23 -8.12 7.25
N ALA A 176 14.82 -9.26 6.91
CA ALA A 176 14.98 -9.70 5.53
C ALA A 176 13.62 -9.95 4.85
N THR A 177 12.68 -10.60 5.55
CA THR A 177 11.31 -10.83 5.06
C THR A 177 10.59 -9.52 4.81
N LEU A 178 10.66 -8.58 5.75
CA LEU A 178 10.04 -7.27 5.62
C LEU A 178 10.61 -6.50 4.43
N ALA A 179 11.94 -6.45 4.29
CA ALA A 179 12.60 -5.79 3.16
C ALA A 179 12.20 -6.40 1.81
N ALA A 180 12.07 -7.74 1.74
CA ALA A 180 11.57 -8.41 0.55
C ALA A 180 10.12 -8.06 0.24
N ALA A 181 9.25 -8.04 1.26
CA ALA A 181 7.86 -7.64 1.13
C ALA A 181 7.71 -6.18 0.64
N GLU A 182 8.46 -5.24 1.22
CA GLU A 182 8.47 -3.84 0.79
C GLU A 182 8.96 -3.67 -0.65
N ARG A 183 10.04 -4.38 -1.02
CA ARG A 183 10.57 -4.38 -2.39
C ARG A 183 9.56 -4.90 -3.40
N LEU A 184 8.85 -5.98 -3.11
CA LEU A 184 7.84 -6.55 -3.99
C LEU A 184 6.59 -5.70 -4.08
N GLN A 185 6.20 -5.04 -2.98
CA GLN A 185 5.11 -4.07 -2.99
C GLN A 185 5.42 -2.91 -3.93
N ASN A 186 6.69 -2.46 -3.94
CA ASN A 186 7.21 -1.38 -4.77
C ASN A 186 6.32 -0.11 -4.72
N PHE A 187 5.84 0.23 -3.52
CA PHE A 187 4.81 1.25 -3.34
C PHE A 187 5.21 2.62 -3.91
N SER A 188 6.46 3.03 -3.76
CA SER A 188 6.95 4.32 -4.27
C SER A 188 6.85 4.45 -5.78
N ALA A 189 6.97 3.35 -6.54
CA ALA A 189 6.83 3.37 -8.00
C ALA A 189 5.38 3.56 -8.46
N ALA A 190 4.41 3.36 -7.57
CA ALA A 190 3.00 3.58 -7.85
C ALA A 190 2.57 5.04 -7.64
N ILE A 191 3.43 5.90 -7.08
CA ILE A 191 3.07 7.29 -6.75
C ILE A 191 3.53 8.22 -7.87
N ASP A 192 2.58 8.94 -8.45
CA ASP A 192 2.82 10.04 -9.38
C ASP A 192 2.16 11.33 -8.86
N LEU A 193 2.91 12.12 -8.09
CA LEU A 193 2.43 13.43 -7.65
C LEU A 193 2.21 14.39 -8.83
N GLU A 194 2.80 14.10 -9.99
CA GLU A 194 2.69 14.94 -11.16
C GLU A 194 1.45 14.65 -12.01
N ALA A 195 0.63 13.67 -11.60
CA ALA A 195 -0.59 13.26 -12.26
C ALA A 195 -1.55 14.45 -12.52
N GLU A 196 -2.20 14.42 -13.68
CA GLU A 196 -3.15 15.47 -14.08
C GLU A 196 -4.39 15.50 -13.18
N THR A 197 -4.80 14.34 -12.65
CA THR A 197 -5.96 14.22 -11.78
C THR A 197 -5.58 13.65 -10.41
N PRO A 198 -6.21 14.09 -9.31
CA PRO A 198 -5.91 13.57 -7.97
C PRO A 198 -6.07 12.06 -7.84
N ALA A 199 -7.03 11.47 -8.55
CA ALA A 199 -7.30 10.03 -8.50
C ALA A 199 -6.18 9.19 -9.14
N ALA A 200 -5.45 9.77 -10.10
CA ALA A 200 -4.36 9.11 -10.83
C ALA A 200 -3.01 9.20 -10.09
N VAL A 201 -2.94 9.86 -8.93
CA VAL A 201 -1.71 9.99 -8.15
C VAL A 201 -1.19 8.64 -7.67
N VAL A 202 -2.06 7.64 -7.56
CA VAL A 202 -1.66 6.25 -7.27
C VAL A 202 -2.03 5.39 -8.47
N SER A 203 -1.02 4.99 -9.25
CA SER A 203 -1.20 4.06 -10.37
C SER A 203 -1.52 2.64 -9.85
N LEU A 204 -2.39 1.96 -10.58
CA LEU A 204 -2.80 0.57 -10.33
C LEU A 204 -2.18 -0.41 -11.33
N ASP A 205 -1.28 0.07 -12.20
CA ASP A 205 -1.03 -0.54 -13.52
C ASP A 205 -0.38 -1.93 -13.54
N SER A 206 -0.13 -2.60 -12.40
CA SER A 206 0.43 -3.97 -12.49
C SER A 206 0.38 -4.86 -11.27
N ASN A 207 0.02 -4.40 -10.07
CA ASN A 207 0.02 -5.27 -8.90
C ASN A 207 -1.38 -5.81 -8.61
N VAL A 208 -1.69 -6.98 -9.19
CA VAL A 208 -2.74 -7.86 -8.66
C VAL A 208 -2.47 -8.01 -7.17
N ARG A 209 -3.45 -7.61 -6.35
CA ARG A 209 -3.42 -7.72 -4.90
C ARG A 209 -2.80 -9.06 -4.51
N ASN A 210 -1.65 -9.00 -3.86
CA ASN A 210 -0.92 -10.20 -3.50
C ASN A 210 -1.32 -10.61 -2.08
N GLU A 211 -2.31 -11.49 -1.97
CA GLU A 211 -2.79 -11.96 -0.66
C GLU A 211 -1.66 -12.51 0.23
N ASN A 212 -0.63 -13.14 -0.36
CA ASN A 212 0.51 -13.64 0.40
C ASN A 212 1.30 -12.50 1.03
N LEU A 213 1.42 -11.36 0.34
CA LEU A 213 2.04 -10.16 0.87
C LEU A 213 1.28 -9.62 2.08
N ASP A 214 -0.05 -9.50 1.98
CA ASP A 214 -0.90 -9.09 3.12
C ASP A 214 -0.73 -10.04 4.31
N ARG A 215 -0.69 -11.35 4.06
CA ARG A 215 -0.50 -12.37 5.10
C ARG A 215 0.88 -12.27 5.76
N ILE A 216 1.93 -12.00 4.98
CA ILE A 216 3.28 -11.76 5.51
C ILE A 216 3.30 -10.49 6.38
N PHE A 217 2.72 -9.38 5.93
CA PHE A 217 2.65 -8.17 6.74
C PHE A 217 1.86 -8.40 8.03
N ARG A 218 0.72 -9.10 7.99
CA ARG A 218 -0.03 -9.45 9.21
C ARG A 218 0.77 -10.34 10.16
N PHE A 219 1.53 -11.29 9.61
CA PHE A 219 2.41 -12.15 10.41
C PHE A 219 3.51 -11.31 11.11
N LEU A 220 4.20 -10.45 10.36
CA LEU A 220 5.24 -9.57 10.89
C LEU A 220 4.68 -8.53 11.88
N LEU A 221 3.47 -8.01 11.65
CA LEU A 221 2.78 -7.12 12.57
C LEU A 221 2.47 -7.82 13.91
N ARG A 222 2.07 -9.10 13.86
CA ARG A 222 1.71 -9.88 15.04
C ARG A 222 2.92 -10.35 15.85
N PHE A 223 3.97 -10.81 15.19
CA PHE A 223 5.09 -11.51 15.83
C PHE A 223 6.40 -10.72 15.81
N GLY A 224 6.51 -9.70 14.97
CA GLY A 224 7.68 -8.82 14.92
C GLY A 224 7.82 -7.95 16.17
N ASP A 225 9.01 -7.40 16.36
CA ASP A 225 9.24 -6.46 17.44
C ASP A 225 8.41 -5.17 17.22
N ARG A 226 8.01 -4.53 18.33
CA ARG A 226 7.09 -3.38 18.30
C ARG A 226 7.76 -2.06 17.88
N VAL A 227 9.09 -2.05 17.70
CA VAL A 227 9.85 -0.82 17.46
C VAL A 227 10.20 -0.68 15.98
N GLU A 228 10.69 -1.75 15.37
CA GLU A 228 11.20 -1.76 14.01
C GLU A 228 10.27 -2.49 13.05
N ILE A 229 9.92 -3.75 13.33
CA ILE A 229 9.21 -4.62 12.38
C ILE A 229 7.72 -4.32 12.32
N ALA A 230 7.03 -4.34 13.47
CA ALA A 230 5.58 -4.20 13.51
C ALA A 230 5.07 -2.87 12.91
N PRO A 231 5.66 -1.70 13.22
CA PRO A 231 5.23 -0.43 12.61
C PRO A 231 5.38 -0.43 11.08
N LYS A 232 6.51 -0.93 10.55
CA LYS A 232 6.73 -1.02 9.11
C LYS A 232 5.76 -2.00 8.45
N ALA A 233 5.46 -3.12 9.10
CA ALA A 233 4.50 -4.11 8.61
C ALA A 233 3.06 -3.56 8.59
N ALA A 234 2.65 -2.80 9.62
CA ALA A 234 1.37 -2.11 9.63
C ALA A 234 1.24 -1.11 8.46
N LEU A 235 2.30 -0.34 8.21
CA LEU A 235 2.33 0.59 7.08
C LEU A 235 2.31 -0.16 5.74
N GLY A 236 3.04 -1.27 5.62
CA GLY A 236 2.99 -2.17 4.46
C GLY A 236 1.58 -2.71 4.19
N LEU A 237 0.81 -3.06 5.22
CA LEU A 237 -0.57 -3.50 5.07
C LEU A 237 -1.49 -2.36 4.58
N ALA A 238 -1.36 -1.16 5.16
CA ALA A 238 -2.12 0.01 4.73
C ALA A 238 -1.84 0.37 3.26
N ARG A 239 -0.58 0.30 2.84
CA ARG A 239 -0.16 0.47 1.44
C ARG A 239 -0.77 -0.57 0.51
N SER A 240 -0.81 -1.83 0.92
CA SER A 240 -1.40 -2.90 0.10
C SER A 240 -2.89 -2.65 -0.16
N GLN A 241 -3.62 -2.23 0.88
CA GLN A 241 -5.03 -1.83 0.75
C GLN A 241 -5.19 -0.57 -0.12
N LEU A 242 -4.28 0.39 0.01
CA LEU A 242 -4.28 1.60 -0.83
C LEU A 242 -4.02 1.27 -2.30
N LEU A 243 -3.21 0.26 -2.62
CA LEU A 243 -2.96 -0.20 -3.99
C LEU A 243 -4.12 -1.00 -4.59
N SER A 244 -5.14 -1.32 -3.81
CA SER A 244 -6.31 -2.03 -4.33
C SER A 244 -7.14 -1.19 -5.29
N PRO A 245 -7.70 -1.77 -6.37
CA PRO A 245 -8.69 -1.10 -7.20
C PRO A 245 -10.05 -0.96 -6.50
N MET A 246 -10.30 -1.71 -5.41
CA MET A 246 -11.61 -1.77 -4.79
C MET A 246 -11.88 -0.57 -3.86
N ARG A 247 -13.04 0.06 -3.99
CA ARG A 247 -13.38 1.29 -3.24
C ARG A 247 -13.54 1.07 -1.73
N ASN A 248 -14.13 -0.05 -1.34
CA ASN A 248 -14.22 -0.45 0.07
C ASN A 248 -12.84 -0.62 0.71
N GLU A 249 -11.84 -1.05 -0.06
CA GLU A 249 -10.47 -1.19 0.44
C GLU A 249 -9.78 0.16 0.64
N LEU A 250 -10.22 1.24 -0.02
CA LEU A 250 -9.73 2.60 0.29
C LEU A 250 -10.12 3.08 1.69
N TYR A 251 -11.34 2.72 2.13
CA TYR A 251 -11.76 3.01 3.51
C TYR A 251 -10.99 2.17 4.52
N ALA A 252 -10.71 0.90 4.19
CA ALA A 252 -9.86 0.04 5.00
C ALA A 252 -8.44 0.62 5.10
N ALA A 253 -7.86 1.08 3.98
CA ALA A 253 -6.54 1.71 3.95
C ALA A 253 -6.46 2.92 4.87
N ARG A 254 -7.46 3.81 4.83
CA ARG A 254 -7.54 4.97 5.73
C ARG A 254 -7.56 4.56 7.19
N ARG A 255 -8.46 3.63 7.53
CA ARG A 255 -8.54 3.11 8.89
C ARG A 255 -7.20 2.52 9.31
N ALA A 256 -6.52 1.77 8.44
CA ALA A 256 -5.21 1.21 8.74
C ALA A 256 -4.12 2.28 8.97
N TYR A 257 -4.13 3.39 8.23
CA TYR A 257 -3.24 4.53 8.52
C TYR A 257 -3.62 5.24 9.82
N GLU A 258 -4.91 5.43 10.11
CA GLU A 258 -5.41 6.04 11.36
C GLU A 258 -5.03 5.17 12.57
N ASP A 259 -5.24 3.85 12.48
CA ASP A 259 -4.85 2.87 13.47
C ASP A 259 -3.33 2.90 13.67
N PHE A 260 -2.55 2.98 12.59
CA PHE A 260 -1.09 3.15 12.68
C PHE A 260 -0.70 4.42 13.45
N LEU A 261 -1.32 5.56 13.15
CA LEU A 261 -1.03 6.84 13.84
C LEU A 261 -1.42 6.78 15.33
N SER A 262 -2.47 6.02 15.67
CA SER A 262 -2.90 5.78 17.04
C SER A 262 -1.97 4.82 17.80
N ASP A 263 -1.59 3.71 17.17
CA ASP A 263 -0.81 2.64 17.80
C ASP A 263 0.68 2.98 17.88
N TYR A 264 1.20 3.76 16.93
CA TYR A 264 2.62 4.11 16.80
C TYR A 264 2.88 5.63 16.72
N PRO A 265 2.37 6.45 17.65
CA PRO A 265 2.40 7.92 17.55
C PRO A 265 3.81 8.52 17.66
N ARG A 266 4.81 7.73 18.08
CA ARG A 266 6.22 8.14 18.19
C ARG A 266 7.12 7.49 17.15
N SER A 267 6.54 6.77 16.18
CA SER A 267 7.32 6.12 15.14
C SER A 267 7.96 7.16 14.21
N PRO A 268 9.21 6.98 13.77
CA PRO A 268 9.82 7.85 12.76
C PRO A 268 9.09 7.82 11.41
N LEU A 269 8.15 6.88 11.24
CA LEU A 269 7.32 6.68 10.05
C LEU A 269 6.00 7.47 10.07
N VAL A 270 5.67 8.20 11.15
CA VAL A 270 4.44 9.03 11.23
C VAL A 270 4.35 10.01 10.05
N PHE A 271 5.45 10.66 9.69
CA PHE A 271 5.51 11.53 8.51
C PHE A 271 5.09 10.80 7.22
N ALA A 272 5.60 9.58 7.00
CA ALA A 272 5.27 8.79 5.83
C ALA A 272 3.79 8.39 5.85
N ALA A 273 3.29 7.94 7.00
CA ALA A 273 1.87 7.57 7.17
C ALA A 273 0.92 8.74 6.87
N LEU A 274 1.23 9.97 7.28
CA LEU A 274 0.41 11.15 6.98
C LEU A 274 0.43 11.50 5.48
N CYS A 275 1.59 11.41 4.83
CA CYS A 275 1.70 11.59 3.39
C CYS A 275 0.90 10.52 2.63
N GLU A 276 0.94 9.28 3.08
CA GLU A 276 0.24 8.16 2.43
C GLU A 276 -1.27 8.16 2.72
N LEU A 277 -1.68 8.60 3.91
CA LEU A 277 -3.08 8.88 4.23
C LEU A 277 -3.64 9.97 3.32
N THR A 278 -2.85 11.01 3.00
CA THR A 278 -3.21 12.02 2.00
C THR A 278 -3.51 11.37 0.65
N LEU A 279 -2.65 10.46 0.17
CA LEU A 279 -2.86 9.74 -1.09
C LEU A 279 -4.17 8.97 -1.11
N SER A 280 -4.57 8.37 0.02
CA SER A 280 -5.86 7.67 0.12
C SER A 280 -7.07 8.60 -0.08
N HIS A 281 -6.97 9.88 0.34
CA HIS A 281 -7.99 10.89 0.10
C HIS A 281 -8.01 11.29 -1.37
N LEU A 282 -6.83 11.58 -1.95
CA LEU A 282 -6.70 11.96 -3.35
C LEU A 282 -7.21 10.86 -4.29
N LYS A 283 -6.92 9.59 -4.00
CA LYS A 283 -7.39 8.43 -4.77
C LYS A 283 -8.92 8.30 -4.78
N GLN A 284 -9.62 8.77 -3.76
CA GLN A 284 -11.09 8.76 -3.76
C GLN A 284 -11.70 9.81 -4.69
N TYR A 285 -10.95 10.85 -5.07
CA TYR A 285 -11.48 11.99 -5.81
C TYR A 285 -12.25 11.55 -7.07
N ARG A 286 -13.51 11.95 -7.18
CA ARG A 286 -14.45 11.52 -8.23
C ARG A 286 -14.59 12.48 -9.40
N GLY A 287 -13.79 13.55 -9.41
CA GLY A 287 -13.94 14.63 -10.37
C GLY A 287 -14.50 15.90 -9.75
N ASP A 288 -14.65 16.90 -10.60
CA ASP A 288 -14.62 18.31 -10.22
C ASP A 288 -15.92 18.82 -9.62
N ASP A 289 -17.01 18.12 -9.91
CA ASP A 289 -18.36 18.62 -9.64
C ASP A 289 -18.80 18.39 -8.18
N TYR A 290 -18.22 17.43 -7.44
CA TYR A 290 -18.79 17.00 -6.16
C TYR A 290 -17.83 16.59 -5.03
N ASP A 291 -16.52 16.44 -5.24
CA ASP A 291 -15.61 15.89 -4.20
C ASP A 291 -14.46 16.82 -3.77
N ILE A 292 -14.78 18.07 -3.43
CA ILE A 292 -13.81 18.98 -2.79
C ILE A 292 -13.35 18.46 -1.42
N GLY A 293 -14.18 17.64 -0.77
CA GLY A 293 -13.89 17.07 0.56
C GLY A 293 -12.60 16.24 0.56
N ALA A 294 -12.37 15.44 -0.48
CA ALA A 294 -11.12 14.69 -0.64
C ALA A 294 -9.87 15.59 -0.67
N LEU A 295 -9.92 16.69 -1.44
CA LEU A 295 -8.79 17.64 -1.55
C LEU A 295 -8.56 18.41 -0.24
N ILE A 296 -9.63 18.82 0.44
CA ILE A 296 -9.55 19.50 1.74
C ILE A 296 -8.99 18.57 2.80
N ALA A 297 -9.50 17.34 2.90
CA ALA A 297 -9.01 16.33 3.82
C ALA A 297 -7.53 16.02 3.56
N GLY A 298 -7.14 15.82 2.30
CA GLY A 298 -5.74 15.63 1.92
C GLY A 298 -4.86 16.82 2.31
N SER A 299 -5.31 18.06 2.08
CA SER A 299 -4.57 19.25 2.51
C SER A 299 -4.34 19.29 4.01
N LEU A 300 -5.37 18.96 4.80
CA LEU A 300 -5.27 18.94 6.26
C LEU A 300 -4.23 17.93 6.76
N GLN A 301 -4.18 16.74 6.14
CA GLN A 301 -3.19 15.72 6.50
C GLN A 301 -1.76 16.17 6.15
N ILE A 302 -1.56 16.89 5.05
CA ILE A 302 -0.26 17.46 4.69
C ILE A 302 0.16 18.59 5.63
N ASP A 303 -0.79 19.39 6.11
CA ASP A 303 -0.50 20.41 7.13
C ASP A 303 -0.08 19.77 8.46
N GLN A 304 -0.66 18.63 8.82
CA GLN A 304 -0.19 17.82 9.94
C GLN A 304 1.20 17.21 9.66
N ALA A 305 1.45 16.69 8.45
CA ALA A 305 2.74 16.13 8.07
C ALA A 305 3.88 17.17 8.13
N GLU A 306 3.60 18.45 7.89
CA GLU A 306 4.58 19.53 8.03
C GLU A 306 5.17 19.60 9.46
N GLN A 307 4.34 19.37 10.47
CA GLN A 307 4.77 19.39 11.88
C GLN A 307 5.78 18.27 12.18
N GLU A 308 5.67 17.16 11.44
CA GLU A 308 6.51 15.97 11.55
C GLU A 308 7.78 16.02 10.68
N THR A 309 8.01 17.13 9.97
CA THR A 309 9.22 17.30 9.15
C THR A 309 10.49 17.43 10.00
N ALA A 310 10.38 17.94 11.23
CA ALA A 310 11.50 18.23 12.13
C ALA A 310 12.64 19.04 11.48
N GLY A 311 12.33 19.83 10.44
CA GLY A 311 13.31 20.62 9.67
C GLY A 311 14.13 19.82 8.65
N ASP A 312 13.84 18.53 8.43
CA ASP A 312 14.47 17.73 7.37
C ASP A 312 14.17 18.36 5.98
N PRO A 313 15.19 18.82 5.23
CA PRO A 313 14.99 19.49 3.95
C PRO A 313 14.24 18.65 2.91
N ALA A 314 14.45 17.32 2.90
CA ALA A 314 13.78 16.42 1.96
C ALA A 314 12.30 16.28 2.31
N ARG A 315 11.96 16.13 3.59
CA ARG A 315 10.56 16.09 4.06
C ARG A 315 9.83 17.40 3.78
N VAL A 316 10.47 18.54 4.06
CA VAL A 316 9.93 19.88 3.75
C VAL A 316 9.69 20.06 2.26
N ALA A 317 10.61 19.61 1.41
CA ALA A 317 10.45 19.67 -0.04
C ALA A 317 9.26 18.82 -0.50
N LEU A 318 9.09 17.61 0.05
CA LEU A 318 7.96 16.74 -0.26
C LEU A 318 6.62 17.37 0.14
N VAL A 319 6.50 17.93 1.35
CA VAL A 319 5.30 18.67 1.79
C VAL A 319 4.97 19.81 0.83
N LYS A 320 5.97 20.56 0.38
CA LYS A 320 5.77 21.65 -0.60
C LYS A 320 5.25 21.12 -1.93
N GLN A 321 5.74 19.98 -2.42
CA GLN A 321 5.24 19.34 -3.64
C GLN A 321 3.77 18.95 -3.50
N TYR A 322 3.40 18.25 -2.42
CA TYR A 322 2.00 17.89 -2.13
C TYR A 322 1.09 19.13 -2.08
N ARG A 323 1.49 20.18 -1.34
CA ARG A 323 0.71 21.41 -1.23
C ARG A 323 0.53 22.10 -2.58
N ALA A 324 1.60 22.21 -3.37
CA ALA A 324 1.52 22.83 -4.69
C ALA A 324 0.53 22.07 -5.59
N ARG A 325 0.59 20.74 -5.58
CA ARG A 325 -0.28 19.88 -6.37
C ARG A 325 -1.74 19.91 -5.93
N ILE A 326 -2.02 19.72 -4.64
CA ILE A 326 -3.37 19.81 -4.07
C ILE A 326 -3.99 21.19 -4.34
N ARG A 327 -3.20 22.25 -4.17
CA ARG A 327 -3.64 23.61 -4.46
C ARG A 327 -3.97 23.82 -5.94
N GLY A 328 -3.12 23.33 -6.84
CA GLY A 328 -3.37 23.38 -8.28
C GLY A 328 -4.70 22.74 -8.64
N TRP A 329 -4.97 21.52 -8.15
CA TRP A 329 -6.25 20.84 -8.39
C TRP A 329 -7.46 21.59 -7.82
N LEU A 330 -7.32 22.17 -6.62
CA LEU A 330 -8.36 23.02 -6.03
C LEU A 330 -8.64 24.25 -6.92
N GLN A 331 -7.61 24.90 -7.44
CA GLN A 331 -7.76 26.05 -8.34
C GLN A 331 -8.38 25.66 -9.69
N ASP A 332 -7.98 24.52 -10.28
CA ASP A 332 -8.57 24.02 -11.53
C ASP A 332 -10.05 23.71 -11.36
N ARG A 333 -10.42 23.14 -10.21
CA ARG A 333 -11.82 22.90 -9.85
C ARG A 333 -12.58 24.22 -9.67
N ASP A 334 -12.05 25.16 -8.89
CA ASP A 334 -12.70 26.46 -8.66
C ASP A 334 -12.87 27.23 -9.97
N LEU A 335 -11.87 27.21 -10.85
CA LEU A 335 -11.95 27.84 -12.17
C LEU A 335 -13.00 27.19 -13.07
N ARG A 336 -13.12 25.85 -13.06
CA ARG A 336 -14.17 25.12 -13.79
C ARG A 336 -15.56 25.49 -13.27
N VAL A 337 -15.76 25.53 -11.95
CA VAL A 337 -17.05 25.91 -11.36
C VAL A 337 -17.40 27.36 -11.66
N ALA A 338 -16.42 28.28 -11.61
CA ALA A 338 -16.61 29.67 -11.99
C ALA A 338 -17.07 29.82 -13.45
N ARG A 339 -16.42 29.08 -14.38
CA ARG A 339 -16.79 29.04 -15.80
C ARG A 339 -18.15 28.40 -16.03
N TRP A 340 -18.50 27.37 -15.27
CA TRP A 340 -19.83 26.77 -15.31
C TRP A 340 -20.90 27.81 -14.95
N TYR A 341 -20.76 28.52 -13.82
CA TYR A 341 -21.66 29.60 -13.42
C TYR A 341 -21.78 30.71 -14.48
N ARG A 342 -20.64 31.10 -15.06
CA ARG A 342 -20.60 32.09 -16.14
C ARG A 342 -21.34 31.62 -17.40
N SER A 343 -21.16 30.35 -17.77
CA SER A 343 -21.74 29.75 -18.99
C SER A 343 -23.24 29.52 -18.91
N LYS A 344 -23.81 29.46 -17.69
CA LYS A 344 -25.25 29.29 -17.46
C LYS A 344 -26.09 30.50 -17.86
N GLN A 345 -25.56 31.44 -18.64
CA GLN A 345 -26.36 32.45 -19.32
C GLN A 345 -27.25 31.80 -20.40
N MET A 346 -28.40 31.24 -20.01
CA MET A 346 -29.39 30.70 -20.96
C MET A 346 -30.20 31.85 -21.57
N PRO A 347 -30.59 31.76 -22.87
CA PRO A 347 -31.27 32.85 -23.57
C PRO A 347 -32.64 33.29 -23.03
N ASN A 348 -33.28 32.56 -22.09
CA ASN A 348 -34.71 32.73 -21.77
C ASN A 348 -35.05 32.84 -20.26
N GLY A 349 -34.11 33.21 -19.38
CA GLY A 349 -34.43 33.67 -18.01
C GLY A 349 -35.01 32.66 -16.99
N LEU A 350 -35.20 31.39 -17.36
CA LEU A 350 -35.71 30.34 -16.47
C LEU A 350 -34.57 29.55 -15.82
N ILE A 351 -33.83 30.18 -14.91
CA ILE A 351 -32.85 29.47 -14.08
C ILE A 351 -33.22 29.62 -12.61
N ALA A 352 -33.28 28.48 -11.92
CA ALA A 352 -33.22 28.44 -10.48
C ALA A 352 -31.85 28.95 -10.05
N THR A 353 -31.79 30.18 -9.54
CA THR A 353 -30.64 30.68 -8.80
C THR A 353 -30.28 29.62 -7.77
N PRO A 354 -29.03 29.15 -7.68
CA PRO A 354 -28.64 28.20 -6.66
C PRO A 354 -29.04 28.73 -5.29
N HIS A 355 -29.54 27.84 -4.42
CA HIS A 355 -29.96 28.23 -3.09
C HIS A 355 -28.85 29.02 -2.37
N GLY A 356 -29.15 30.25 -1.97
CA GLY A 356 -28.24 31.14 -1.25
C GLY A 356 -27.47 32.15 -2.09
N LEU A 357 -27.66 32.21 -3.42
CA LEU A 357 -27.04 33.22 -4.28
C LEU A 357 -28.08 34.20 -4.85
N ASP A 358 -27.77 35.49 -4.82
CA ASP A 358 -28.62 36.56 -5.36
C ASP A 358 -28.63 36.59 -6.90
N ASP A 359 -27.54 36.14 -7.54
CA ASP A 359 -27.34 36.08 -8.99
C ASP A 359 -26.36 34.94 -9.33
N TRP A 360 -26.53 34.26 -10.47
CA TRP A 360 -25.58 33.26 -10.96
C TRP A 360 -24.18 33.82 -11.19
N LEU A 361 -24.05 35.11 -11.57
CA LEU A 361 -22.74 35.76 -11.70
C LEU A 361 -22.05 35.95 -10.34
N ALA A 362 -22.80 36.04 -9.24
CA ALA A 362 -22.22 36.06 -7.90
C ALA A 362 -21.48 34.74 -7.61
N GLY A 363 -22.05 33.61 -8.05
CA GLY A 363 -21.40 32.30 -8.00
C GLY A 363 -20.09 32.27 -8.80
N ALA A 364 -20.08 32.79 -10.03
CA ALA A 364 -18.86 32.89 -10.83
C ALA A 364 -17.78 33.73 -10.12
N ARG A 365 -18.13 34.91 -9.59
CA ARG A 365 -17.21 35.79 -8.86
C ARG A 365 -16.65 35.12 -7.60
N LEU A 366 -17.49 34.43 -6.84
CA LEU A 366 -17.08 33.69 -5.65
C LEU A 366 -15.96 32.70 -5.99
N TYR A 367 -16.17 31.82 -6.98
CA TYR A 367 -15.18 30.80 -7.31
C TYR A 367 -13.94 31.35 -8.02
N TYR A 368 -14.05 32.43 -8.83
CA TYR A 368 -12.85 33.11 -9.32
C TYR A 368 -12.00 33.69 -8.17
N ARG A 369 -12.64 34.31 -7.15
CA ARG A 369 -11.93 34.80 -5.97
C ARG A 369 -11.26 33.67 -5.20
N GLU A 370 -11.92 32.53 -5.02
CA GLU A 370 -11.33 31.36 -4.36
C GLU A 370 -10.10 30.84 -5.13
N ALA A 371 -10.18 30.73 -6.45
CA ALA A 371 -9.04 30.36 -7.27
C ALA A 371 -7.86 31.33 -7.11
N ILE A 372 -8.11 32.64 -7.10
CA ILE A 372 -7.07 33.68 -6.89
C ILE A 372 -6.49 33.60 -5.47
N ARG A 373 -7.36 33.48 -4.45
CA ARG A 373 -6.98 33.48 -3.03
C ARG A 373 -6.03 32.34 -2.69
N ARG A 374 -6.17 31.18 -3.35
CA ARG A 374 -5.30 30.02 -3.14
C ARG A 374 -3.86 30.30 -3.58
N ASP A 375 -3.66 30.79 -4.80
CA ASP A 375 -2.37 31.22 -5.32
C ASP A 375 -2.56 32.21 -6.49
N PRO A 376 -2.39 33.52 -6.27
CA PRO A 376 -2.60 34.53 -7.30
C PRO A 376 -1.54 34.48 -8.40
N THR A 377 -0.37 33.88 -8.14
CA THR A 377 0.76 33.80 -9.08
C THR A 377 0.68 32.58 -10.00
N SER A 378 -0.13 31.58 -9.65
CA SER A 378 -0.38 30.40 -10.46
C SER A 378 -1.04 30.74 -11.82
N ARG A 379 -0.88 29.86 -12.81
CA ARG A 379 -1.54 29.99 -14.12
C ARG A 379 -3.06 30.09 -13.97
N GLN A 380 -3.64 29.32 -13.04
CA GLN A 380 -5.06 29.30 -12.72
C GLN A 380 -5.52 30.60 -12.06
N GLY A 381 -4.75 31.12 -11.10
CA GLY A 381 -5.03 32.41 -10.43
C GLY A 381 -5.05 33.57 -11.42
N LEU A 382 -4.04 33.65 -12.29
CA LEU A 382 -3.97 34.68 -13.35
C LEU A 382 -5.08 34.50 -14.41
N ALA A 383 -5.52 33.28 -14.69
CA ALA A 383 -6.67 33.04 -15.56
C ALA A 383 -7.97 33.50 -14.89
N ALA A 384 -8.15 33.18 -13.60
CA ALA A 384 -9.30 33.59 -12.82
C ALA A 384 -9.42 35.12 -12.71
N GLU A 385 -8.30 35.82 -12.48
CA GLU A 385 -8.27 37.28 -12.42
C GLU A 385 -8.71 37.92 -13.75
N ARG A 386 -8.11 37.46 -14.86
CA ARG A 386 -8.47 37.93 -16.21
C ARG A 386 -9.93 37.67 -16.54
N GLU A 387 -10.43 36.47 -16.25
CA GLU A 387 -11.82 36.12 -16.55
C GLU A 387 -12.81 36.88 -15.65
N MET A 388 -12.51 37.05 -14.37
CA MET A 388 -13.34 37.81 -13.44
C MET A 388 -13.47 39.29 -13.84
N ALA A 389 -12.41 39.89 -14.39
CA ALA A 389 -12.42 41.26 -14.89
C ALA A 389 -13.39 41.46 -16.07
N THR A 390 -13.74 40.39 -16.79
CA THR A 390 -14.69 40.44 -17.91
C THR A 390 -16.16 40.29 -17.50
N LEU A 391 -16.45 40.04 -16.21
CA LEU A 391 -17.83 39.86 -15.73
C LEU A 391 -18.57 41.20 -15.57
N PRO A 392 -19.83 41.33 -16.03
CA PRO A 392 -20.65 42.54 -15.84
C PRO A 392 -20.76 42.92 -14.37
N ALA A 393 -20.72 44.22 -14.05
CA ALA A 393 -20.86 44.71 -12.67
C ALA A 393 -22.11 44.11 -12.00
N SER A 394 -21.98 43.74 -10.72
CA SER A 394 -23.11 43.20 -9.94
C SER A 394 -24.25 44.22 -9.95
N THR A 395 -25.38 43.86 -10.55
CA THR A 395 -26.58 44.71 -10.57
C THR A 395 -27.29 44.73 -9.21
N THR A 396 -26.97 43.79 -8.32
CA THR A 396 -27.51 43.74 -6.96
C THR A 396 -26.64 44.62 -6.04
N PRO A 397 -27.17 45.71 -5.44
CA PRO A 397 -26.46 46.49 -4.44
C PRO A 397 -26.10 45.58 -3.27
N GLY A 398 -24.82 45.53 -2.93
CA GLY A 398 -24.22 44.49 -2.10
C GLY A 398 -24.93 44.30 -0.77
N ARG A 399 -25.68 43.20 -0.64
CA ARG A 399 -25.93 42.62 0.67
C ARG A 399 -24.59 42.01 1.10
N PRO A 400 -23.99 42.41 2.24
CA PRO A 400 -22.76 41.80 2.70
C PRO A 400 -23.01 40.29 2.83
N LEU A 401 -22.20 39.50 2.12
CA LEU A 401 -22.17 38.05 2.30
C LEU A 401 -21.82 37.83 3.78
N ALA A 402 -22.65 37.07 4.49
CA ALA A 402 -22.30 36.65 5.84
C ALA A 402 -21.01 35.83 5.75
N GLU A 403 -19.95 36.32 6.38
CA GLU A 403 -18.63 35.67 6.45
C GLU A 403 -18.71 34.30 7.13
#